data_AF-A0A975HMN7-F1
#
_entry.id   AF-A0A975HMN7-F1
#
_cell.length_a   1.000
_cell.length_b   1.000
_cell.length_c   1.000
_cell.angle_alpha   90.00
_cell.angle_beta   90.00
_cell.angle_gamma   90.00
#
_symmetry.space_group_name_H-M   'P 1'
#
loop_
_entity.id
_entity.type
_entity.pdbx_description
1 polymer ?
#
loop_
_entity_poly.entity_id
_entity_poly.type
_entity_poly.pdbx_seq_one_letter_code
_entity_poly.pdbx_strand_id
1 'polypeptide(L)'
;MFTLKKSSAFTLALLLSSQVMASDNISFLAFGDGGYHPDYPKTKHIKNPRDKDAFIAAEKKDWLEDNRPLAEFDHAPIYVYPGTQTATEHTGALVVGQAMAALCKQSQCDFAIQLGDNIYPDGADAKDGKDDQKRMDDLIKKPLLPLFEQQPDLMVYSALGNHDWKSSRKGVELQLAWMGKEPNFTMGEKGYYRYKVGQPGNDVEFFVLDTNMLLSGQHYYDVPLRADGTEQGLASALASKQAEVEKIEKHETPLGGEDHTQLAWLAEGLKTSQAKWKIVYGHHVLWSIGGTKFNEAHVLRKLLLPELCQYADAYIAGHEHDLELLTDDCSRVLGHHDKPKLPLIISGAAAKMRGVHSPFATAQEATYPEYDLVWNKPFVWGFAQIELDNNNDEMHVRFYSTPKEQTGESHQ
;
A
#
# COMPACT_ATOMS: atom_id res chain seq x y z
N MET A 1 19.09 2.38 0.69
CA MET A 1 18.94 1.28 1.67
C MET A 1 18.87 1.90 3.05
N PHE A 2 17.82 1.57 3.81
CA PHE A 2 17.62 1.99 5.18
C PHE A 2 17.75 0.78 6.10
N THR A 3 18.29 0.96 7.29
CA THR A 3 18.46 -0.10 8.29
C THR A 3 17.72 0.30 9.56
N LEU A 4 16.78 -0.54 10.00
CA LEU A 4 15.92 -0.32 11.16
C LEU A 4 16.21 -1.43 12.19
N LYS A 5 16.47 -1.06 13.44
CA LYS A 5 16.78 -2.05 14.50
C LYS A 5 15.53 -2.53 15.20
N LYS A 6 15.45 -3.83 15.45
CA LYS A 6 14.43 -4.44 16.31
C LYS A 6 14.68 -4.10 17.77
N SER A 7 13.61 -4.00 18.56
CA SER A 7 13.73 -3.93 20.02
C SER A 7 14.08 -5.29 20.59
N SER A 8 15.22 -5.41 21.29
CA SER A 8 15.57 -6.63 22.02
C SER A 8 14.85 -6.66 23.37
N ALA A 9 13.71 -7.34 23.46
CA ALA A 9 13.23 -7.81 24.75
C ALA A 9 14.08 -9.02 25.16
N PHE A 10 14.98 -8.85 26.14
CA PHE A 10 15.77 -9.95 26.70
C PHE A 10 14.85 -11.07 27.17
N THR A 11 14.71 -12.11 26.35
CA THR A 11 14.09 -13.37 26.76
C THR A 11 15.19 -14.40 26.78
N LEU A 12 15.70 -14.68 27.98
CA LEU A 12 16.76 -15.67 28.20
C LEU A 12 16.16 -17.07 28.01
N ALA A 13 16.14 -17.57 26.77
CA ALA A 13 15.83 -18.96 26.49
C ALA A 13 17.14 -19.72 26.19
N LEU A 14 17.61 -20.49 27.17
CA LEU A 14 18.68 -21.47 26.96
C LEU A 14 18.08 -22.70 26.25
N LEU A 15 18.37 -22.86 24.96
CA LEU A 15 18.23 -24.14 24.28
C LEU A 15 19.47 -24.38 23.41
N LEU A 16 20.23 -25.41 23.79
CA LEU A 16 21.31 -25.99 23.00
C LEU A 16 20.72 -27.05 22.07
N SER A 17 20.79 -26.84 20.76
CA SER A 17 20.91 -27.93 19.78
C SER A 17 21.55 -27.43 18.49
N SER A 18 22.35 -28.30 17.88
CA SER A 18 23.27 -28.01 16.78
C SER A 18 22.58 -27.91 15.41
N GLN A 19 22.94 -26.81 14.74
CA GLN A 19 22.80 -26.36 13.34
C GLN A 19 22.33 -27.33 12.25
N VAL A 20 21.32 -26.86 11.51
CA VAL A 20 21.33 -26.78 10.05
C VAL A 20 21.17 -25.30 9.71
N MET A 21 22.18 -24.67 9.11
CA MET A 21 22.09 -23.28 8.65
C MET A 21 21.23 -23.23 7.39
N ALA A 22 19.92 -23.09 7.57
CA ALA A 22 19.08 -22.43 6.58
C ALA A 22 19.52 -20.95 6.51
N SER A 23 19.37 -20.28 5.36
CA SER A 23 19.59 -18.83 5.30
C SER A 23 18.82 -18.17 6.44
N ASP A 24 19.52 -17.50 7.35
CA ASP A 24 18.89 -16.89 8.52
C ASP A 24 17.92 -15.80 8.11
N ASN A 25 18.17 -15.09 7.00
CA ASN A 25 17.42 -13.91 6.60
C ASN A 25 16.22 -14.24 5.70
N ILE A 26 15.18 -13.42 5.81
CA ILE A 26 13.97 -13.48 4.97
C ILE A 26 13.91 -12.20 4.15
N SER A 27 13.86 -12.31 2.83
CA SER A 27 13.81 -11.17 1.90
C SER A 27 12.59 -11.25 1.00
N PHE A 28 11.78 -10.21 0.93
CA PHE A 28 10.54 -10.20 0.16
C PHE A 28 10.32 -8.88 -0.58
N LEU A 29 9.54 -8.95 -1.65
CA LEU A 29 9.10 -7.78 -2.39
C LEU A 29 7.79 -7.25 -1.82
N ALA A 30 7.58 -5.94 -1.87
CA ALA A 30 6.31 -5.30 -1.55
C ALA A 30 5.91 -4.33 -2.67
N PHE A 31 4.68 -4.44 -3.16
CA PHE A 31 4.16 -3.60 -4.23
C PHE A 31 2.62 -3.45 -4.11
N GLY A 32 2.10 -2.25 -4.33
CA GLY A 32 0.67 -1.93 -4.32
C GLY A 32 0.27 -1.20 -5.60
N ASP A 33 -1.03 -1.11 -5.84
CA ASP A 33 -1.60 -0.32 -6.94
C ASP A 33 -1.10 -0.78 -8.32
N GLY A 34 -0.88 -2.09 -8.46
CA GLY A 34 -0.39 -2.73 -9.69
C GLY A 34 -1.47 -2.94 -10.75
N GLY A 35 -2.74 -2.81 -10.39
CA GLY A 35 -3.88 -3.27 -11.17
C GLY A 35 -4.37 -2.37 -12.30
N TYR A 36 -3.56 -1.45 -12.83
CA TYR A 36 -4.01 -0.47 -13.83
C TYR A 36 -3.53 -0.78 -15.25
N HIS A 37 -4.42 -0.67 -16.24
CA HIS A 37 -4.06 -0.76 -17.66
C HIS A 37 -5.02 0.08 -18.53
N PRO A 38 -4.54 0.81 -19.56
CA PRO A 38 -5.39 1.63 -20.43
C PRO A 38 -6.52 0.89 -21.14
N ASP A 39 -6.39 -0.43 -21.33
CA ASP A 39 -7.48 -1.25 -21.88
C ASP A 39 -8.73 -1.19 -20.99
N TYR A 40 -8.60 -0.94 -19.69
CA TYR A 40 -9.67 -0.80 -18.70
C TYR A 40 -9.83 0.67 -18.29
N PRO A 41 -10.33 1.55 -19.19
CA PRO A 41 -10.41 2.98 -18.95
C PRO A 41 -11.40 3.31 -17.83
N LYS A 42 -11.11 4.39 -17.08
CA LYS A 42 -12.11 4.99 -16.20
C LYS A 42 -13.27 5.53 -17.04
N THR A 43 -14.50 5.29 -16.58
CA THR A 43 -15.73 5.79 -17.23
C THR A 43 -15.69 7.29 -17.54
N LYS A 44 -15.04 8.10 -16.68
CA LYS A 44 -14.89 9.55 -16.92
C LYS A 44 -14.09 9.89 -18.18
N HIS A 45 -13.08 9.10 -18.53
CA HIS A 45 -12.25 9.31 -19.73
C HIS A 45 -12.97 8.86 -21.00
N ILE A 46 -13.89 7.90 -20.91
CA ILE A 46 -14.77 7.51 -22.02
C ILE A 46 -15.82 8.60 -22.28
N LYS A 47 -16.47 9.09 -21.22
CA LYS A 47 -17.56 10.08 -21.34
C LYS A 47 -17.05 11.47 -21.73
N ASN A 48 -15.87 11.85 -21.23
CA ASN A 48 -15.25 13.16 -21.48
C ASN A 48 -13.79 12.95 -21.93
N PRO A 49 -13.57 12.52 -23.17
CA PRO A 49 -12.22 12.30 -23.69
C PRO A 49 -11.47 13.62 -23.76
N ARG A 50 -10.18 13.59 -23.40
CA ARG A 50 -9.25 14.72 -23.49
C ARG A 50 -8.11 14.33 -24.41
N ASP A 51 -7.57 15.27 -25.16
CA ASP A 51 -6.26 15.09 -25.79
C ASP A 51 -5.13 15.19 -24.76
N LYS A 52 -3.89 14.99 -25.20
CA LYS A 52 -2.72 15.01 -24.32
C LYS A 52 -2.58 16.34 -23.56
N ASP A 53 -2.74 17.47 -24.26
CA ASP A 53 -2.56 18.79 -23.66
C ASP A 53 -3.70 19.11 -22.70
N ALA A 54 -4.94 18.80 -23.07
CA ALA A 54 -6.10 18.96 -22.21
C ALA A 54 -6.07 18.02 -21.00
N PHE A 55 -5.51 16.82 -21.13
CA PHE A 55 -5.31 15.90 -20.01
C PHE A 55 -4.31 16.48 -19.01
N ILE A 56 -3.13 16.91 -19.47
CA ILE A 56 -2.10 17.51 -18.60
C ILE A 56 -2.62 18.81 -17.95
N ALA A 57 -3.34 19.64 -18.71
CA ALA A 57 -3.93 20.85 -18.17
C ALA A 57 -4.95 20.56 -17.05
N ALA A 58 -5.69 19.46 -17.16
CA ALA A 58 -6.62 19.05 -16.11
C ALA A 58 -5.91 18.47 -14.89
N GLU A 59 -4.88 17.64 -15.06
CA GLU A 59 -4.06 17.16 -13.93
C GLU A 59 -3.41 18.34 -13.18
N LYS A 60 -2.95 19.36 -13.91
CA LYS A 60 -2.43 20.60 -13.34
C LYS A 60 -3.49 21.42 -12.62
N LYS A 61 -4.74 21.38 -13.10
CA LYS A 61 -5.86 22.07 -12.45
C LYS A 61 -6.19 21.39 -11.12
N ASP A 62 -6.33 20.07 -11.13
CA ASP A 62 -6.59 19.26 -9.92
C ASP A 62 -5.44 19.46 -8.90
N TRP A 63 -4.17 19.48 -9.37
CA TRP A 63 -2.99 19.78 -8.53
C TRP A 63 -3.07 21.12 -7.80
N LEU A 64 -3.55 22.17 -8.47
CA LEU A 64 -3.70 23.49 -7.88
C LEU A 64 -4.92 23.58 -6.95
N GLU A 65 -5.98 22.81 -7.22
CA GLU A 65 -7.15 22.71 -6.34
C GLU A 65 -6.81 22.04 -5.01
N ASP A 66 -5.85 21.11 -5.02
CA ASP A 66 -5.27 20.50 -3.82
C ASP A 66 -4.30 21.43 -3.06
N ASN A 67 -4.11 22.69 -3.49
CA ASN A 67 -3.14 23.65 -2.92
C ASN A 67 -1.67 23.21 -2.97
N ARG A 68 -1.31 22.33 -3.91
CA ARG A 68 0.07 21.85 -4.04
C ARG A 68 0.96 22.89 -4.76
N PRO A 69 2.25 23.00 -4.39
CA PRO A 69 3.17 23.92 -5.05
C PRO A 69 3.34 23.61 -6.54
N LEU A 70 3.25 24.62 -7.40
CA LEU A 70 3.40 24.43 -8.85
C LEU A 70 4.81 23.94 -9.23
N ALA A 71 5.84 24.28 -8.44
CA ALA A 71 7.21 23.83 -8.66
C ALA A 71 7.39 22.30 -8.48
N GLU A 72 6.45 21.64 -7.81
CA GLU A 72 6.42 20.20 -7.59
C GLU A 72 5.54 19.46 -8.60
N PHE A 73 4.85 20.17 -9.50
CA PHE A 73 3.96 19.52 -10.46
C PHE A 73 4.74 18.72 -11.51
N ASP A 74 4.35 17.47 -11.66
CA ASP A 74 4.70 16.57 -12.76
C ASP A 74 3.47 15.69 -13.06
N HIS A 75 3.57 14.80 -14.04
CA HIS A 75 2.50 13.89 -14.39
C HIS A 75 3.02 12.50 -14.74
N ALA A 76 2.13 11.50 -14.66
CA ALA A 76 2.40 10.18 -15.20
C ALA A 76 2.67 10.26 -16.71
N PRO A 77 3.50 9.36 -17.28
CA PRO A 77 3.60 9.22 -18.74
C PRO A 77 2.20 9.09 -19.37
N ILE A 78 2.00 9.67 -20.56
CA ILE A 78 0.68 9.74 -21.18
C ILE A 78 0.54 8.64 -22.23
N TYR A 79 -0.54 7.86 -22.12
CA TYR A 79 -0.98 6.93 -23.15
C TYR A 79 -2.03 7.60 -24.05
N VAL A 80 -1.84 7.53 -25.36
CA VAL A 80 -2.83 7.99 -26.35
C VAL A 80 -3.42 6.77 -27.06
N TYR A 81 -4.75 6.61 -27.03
CA TYR A 81 -5.40 5.46 -27.64
C TYR A 81 -5.14 5.42 -29.15
N PRO A 82 -4.70 4.27 -29.70
CA PRO A 82 -4.39 4.14 -31.13
C PRO A 82 -5.53 4.60 -32.03
N GLY A 83 -5.20 5.40 -33.06
CA GLY A 83 -6.19 5.93 -34.01
C GLY A 83 -7.09 7.05 -33.46
N THR A 84 -6.80 7.58 -32.26
CA THR A 84 -7.56 8.67 -31.64
C THR A 84 -6.62 9.77 -31.12
N GLN A 85 -7.19 10.84 -30.58
CA GLN A 85 -6.45 11.82 -29.77
C GLN A 85 -6.67 11.61 -28.26
N THR A 86 -7.52 10.67 -27.87
CA THR A 86 -7.89 10.48 -26.46
C THR A 86 -6.69 10.02 -25.65
N ALA A 87 -6.39 10.75 -24.58
CA ALA A 87 -5.27 10.54 -23.69
C ALA A 87 -5.73 10.08 -22.30
N THR A 88 -4.89 9.28 -21.66
CA THR A 88 -5.00 8.84 -20.26
C THR A 88 -3.59 8.68 -19.66
N GLU A 89 -3.50 8.49 -18.35
CA GLU A 89 -2.27 8.06 -17.70
C GLU A 89 -1.81 6.69 -18.27
N HIS A 90 -0.51 6.51 -18.48
CA HIS A 90 0.08 5.23 -18.80
C HIS A 90 0.24 4.39 -17.52
N THR A 91 0.27 3.07 -17.68
CA THR A 91 0.59 2.12 -16.61
C THR A 91 2.07 1.78 -16.51
N GLY A 92 2.54 1.62 -15.27
CA GLY A 92 3.85 1.03 -14.90
C GLY A 92 3.82 -0.47 -14.62
N ALA A 93 2.64 -1.09 -14.58
CA ALA A 93 2.45 -2.44 -14.00
C ALA A 93 3.43 -3.48 -14.56
N LEU A 94 3.52 -3.58 -15.88
CA LEU A 94 4.38 -4.56 -16.54
C LEU A 94 5.87 -4.27 -16.33
N VAL A 95 6.28 -3.00 -16.41
CA VAL A 95 7.70 -2.63 -16.28
C VAL A 95 8.20 -2.77 -14.85
N VAL A 96 7.33 -2.54 -13.86
CA VAL A 96 7.62 -2.85 -12.46
C VAL A 96 7.74 -4.36 -12.26
N GLY A 97 6.87 -5.17 -12.86
CA GLY A 97 7.00 -6.63 -12.86
C GLY A 97 8.32 -7.14 -13.46
N GLN A 98 8.75 -6.55 -14.58
CA GLN A 98 10.05 -6.84 -15.19
C GLN A 98 11.22 -6.44 -14.28
N ALA A 99 11.12 -5.28 -13.64
CA ALA A 99 12.15 -4.81 -12.71
C ALA A 99 12.24 -5.68 -11.44
N MET A 100 11.12 -6.14 -10.89
CA MET A 100 11.09 -7.13 -9.82
C MET A 100 11.78 -8.43 -10.24
N ALA A 101 11.46 -8.94 -11.43
CA ALA A 101 12.12 -10.12 -11.98
C ALA A 101 13.63 -9.93 -12.16
N ALA A 102 14.05 -8.76 -12.64
CA ALA A 102 15.46 -8.42 -12.82
C ALA A 102 16.22 -8.34 -11.49
N LEU A 103 15.60 -7.80 -10.44
CA LEU A 103 16.16 -7.80 -9.09
C LEU A 103 16.29 -9.23 -8.55
N CYS A 104 15.26 -10.05 -8.69
CA CYS A 104 15.24 -11.42 -8.16
C CYS A 104 16.15 -12.40 -8.93
N LYS A 105 16.80 -11.95 -10.01
CA LYS A 105 17.96 -12.64 -10.62
C LYS A 105 19.25 -12.44 -9.84
N GLN A 106 19.38 -11.31 -9.15
CA GLN A 106 20.62 -10.84 -8.54
C GLN A 106 20.55 -10.80 -7.01
N SER A 107 19.35 -10.89 -6.45
CA SER A 107 19.09 -10.79 -5.02
C SER A 107 18.04 -11.81 -4.60
N GLN A 108 18.09 -12.21 -3.32
CA GLN A 108 17.11 -13.11 -2.75
C GLN A 108 15.73 -12.44 -2.69
N CYS A 109 14.72 -13.17 -3.16
CA CYS A 109 13.31 -12.85 -3.05
C CYS A 109 12.61 -14.16 -2.69
N ASP A 110 12.20 -14.34 -1.45
CA ASP A 110 11.56 -15.57 -0.96
C ASP A 110 10.08 -15.60 -1.32
N PHE A 111 9.43 -14.44 -1.32
CA PHE A 111 8.03 -14.22 -1.68
C PHE A 111 7.80 -12.74 -2.02
N ALA A 112 6.56 -12.38 -2.35
CA ALA A 112 6.13 -11.01 -2.47
C ALA A 112 4.82 -10.75 -1.72
N ILE A 113 4.58 -9.50 -1.35
CA ILE A 113 3.30 -9.02 -0.82
C ILE A 113 2.69 -8.00 -1.77
N GLN A 114 1.40 -8.14 -2.02
CA GLN A 114 0.63 -7.23 -2.87
C GLN A 114 -0.30 -6.37 -1.98
N LEU A 115 -0.14 -5.06 -2.02
CA LEU A 115 -0.67 -4.12 -1.02
C LEU A 115 -2.04 -3.54 -1.41
N GLY A 116 -2.88 -4.28 -2.12
CA GLY A 116 -4.20 -3.85 -2.55
C GLY A 116 -4.22 -3.01 -3.82
N ASP A 117 -5.45 -2.66 -4.23
CA ASP A 117 -5.77 -2.03 -5.52
C ASP A 117 -5.22 -2.84 -6.70
N ASN A 118 -5.61 -4.11 -6.65
CA ASN A 118 -5.22 -5.17 -7.56
C ASN A 118 -5.95 -5.06 -8.90
N ILE A 119 -7.12 -4.42 -8.92
CA ILE A 119 -7.98 -4.28 -10.10
C ILE A 119 -8.55 -2.86 -10.21
N TYR A 120 -7.92 -2.03 -11.05
CA TYR A 120 -8.48 -0.72 -11.42
C TYR A 120 -9.43 -0.80 -12.63
N PRO A 121 -10.33 0.18 -12.78
CA PRO A 121 -10.68 1.21 -11.81
C PRO A 121 -11.79 0.82 -10.85
N ASP A 122 -12.51 -0.27 -11.13
CA ASP A 122 -13.77 -0.57 -10.44
C ASP A 122 -13.82 -2.04 -9.94
N GLY A 123 -12.68 -2.71 -9.77
CA GLY A 123 -12.66 -4.09 -9.29
C GLY A 123 -13.24 -5.11 -10.29
N ALA A 124 -13.54 -6.31 -9.81
CA ALA A 124 -14.32 -7.32 -10.54
C ALA A 124 -15.83 -6.99 -10.52
N ASP A 125 -16.69 -7.68 -11.27
CA ASP A 125 -18.14 -7.39 -11.36
C ASP A 125 -18.50 -5.95 -11.82
N ALA A 126 -17.54 -5.22 -12.39
CA ALA A 126 -17.76 -3.88 -12.92
C ALA A 126 -18.75 -3.90 -14.10
N LYS A 127 -19.55 -2.85 -14.23
CA LYS A 127 -20.61 -2.74 -15.25
C LYS A 127 -20.09 -2.13 -16.56
N ASP A 128 -18.95 -2.62 -17.03
CA ASP A 128 -18.27 -2.18 -18.25
C ASP A 128 -18.40 -3.19 -19.41
N GLY A 129 -19.08 -4.33 -19.17
CA GLY A 129 -19.30 -5.38 -20.16
C GLY A 129 -18.10 -6.31 -20.39
N LYS A 130 -17.05 -6.22 -19.57
CA LYS A 130 -15.87 -7.07 -19.69
C LYS A 130 -15.96 -8.33 -18.86
N ASP A 131 -15.28 -9.36 -19.33
CA ASP A 131 -15.13 -10.62 -18.61
C ASP A 131 -14.20 -10.46 -17.40
N ASP A 132 -14.65 -10.96 -16.25
CA ASP A 132 -13.95 -10.85 -14.99
C ASP A 132 -12.70 -11.74 -14.95
N GLN A 133 -12.78 -12.99 -15.43
CA GLN A 133 -11.60 -13.87 -15.47
C GLN A 133 -10.46 -13.23 -16.27
N LYS A 134 -10.77 -12.72 -17.47
CA LYS A 134 -9.81 -11.98 -18.29
C LYS A 134 -9.30 -10.71 -17.59
N ARG A 135 -10.16 -10.00 -16.85
CA ARG A 135 -9.76 -8.81 -16.08
C ARG A 135 -8.71 -9.16 -15.03
N MET A 136 -8.88 -10.22 -14.25
CA MET A 136 -7.88 -10.64 -13.27
C MET A 136 -6.59 -11.13 -13.95
N ASP A 137 -6.71 -11.91 -15.03
CA ASP A 137 -5.55 -12.37 -15.78
C ASP A 137 -4.72 -11.18 -16.32
N ASP A 138 -5.39 -10.15 -16.86
CA ASP A 138 -4.74 -8.97 -17.44
C ASP A 138 -4.16 -8.01 -16.40
N LEU A 139 -4.85 -7.78 -15.28
CA LEU A 139 -4.51 -6.73 -14.32
C LEU A 139 -3.73 -7.22 -13.11
N ILE A 140 -3.88 -8.51 -12.73
CA ILE A 140 -3.18 -9.10 -11.58
C ILE A 140 -2.02 -9.99 -12.08
N LYS A 141 -2.33 -10.99 -12.91
CA LYS A 141 -1.35 -12.02 -13.27
C LYS A 141 -0.34 -11.54 -14.29
N LYS A 142 -0.80 -10.96 -15.39
CA LYS A 142 0.04 -10.57 -16.53
C LYS A 142 1.21 -9.64 -16.15
N PRO A 143 1.03 -8.62 -15.29
CA PRO A 143 2.16 -7.80 -14.84
C PRO A 143 3.26 -8.61 -14.13
N LEU A 144 2.90 -9.70 -13.45
CA LEU A 144 3.80 -10.52 -12.64
C LEU A 144 4.37 -11.73 -13.38
N LEU A 145 3.93 -12.02 -14.61
CA LEU A 145 4.47 -13.12 -15.41
C LEU A 145 6.00 -13.10 -15.54
N PRO A 146 6.68 -11.94 -15.77
CA PRO A 146 8.14 -11.92 -15.79
C PRO A 146 8.78 -12.40 -14.48
N LEU A 147 8.13 -12.11 -13.34
CA LEU A 147 8.60 -12.55 -12.02
C LEU A 147 8.41 -14.05 -11.85
N PHE A 148 7.26 -14.60 -12.26
CA PHE A 148 6.99 -16.03 -12.19
C PHE A 148 7.82 -16.85 -13.20
N GLU A 149 8.16 -16.29 -14.36
CA GLU A 149 9.13 -16.90 -15.27
C GLU A 149 10.52 -17.00 -14.63
N GLN A 150 10.91 -15.99 -13.85
CA GLN A 150 12.17 -15.98 -13.11
C GLN A 150 12.15 -16.87 -11.87
N GLN A 151 11.03 -16.92 -11.15
CA GLN A 151 10.82 -17.71 -9.94
C GLN A 151 9.42 -18.38 -9.97
N PRO A 152 9.31 -19.57 -10.57
CA PRO A 152 8.02 -20.23 -10.79
C PRO A 152 7.23 -20.53 -9.50
N ASP A 153 7.93 -20.77 -8.40
CA ASP A 153 7.34 -21.12 -7.10
C ASP A 153 7.14 -19.89 -6.19
N LEU A 154 7.45 -18.68 -6.66
CA LEU A 154 7.28 -17.46 -5.85
C LEU A 154 5.80 -17.26 -5.52
N MET A 155 5.52 -17.09 -4.23
CA MET A 155 4.19 -16.81 -3.69
C MET A 155 3.97 -15.31 -3.54
N VAL A 156 2.79 -14.84 -3.93
CA VAL A 156 2.32 -13.46 -3.72
C VAL A 156 1.17 -13.47 -2.71
N TYR A 157 1.38 -12.83 -1.56
CA TYR A 157 0.37 -12.70 -0.52
C TYR A 157 -0.34 -11.35 -0.65
N SER A 158 -1.61 -11.36 -1.03
CA SER A 158 -2.34 -10.16 -1.44
C SER A 158 -3.31 -9.64 -0.38
N ALA A 159 -3.33 -8.31 -0.22
CA ALA A 159 -4.38 -7.56 0.46
C ALA A 159 -5.40 -7.02 -0.55
N LEU A 160 -6.58 -6.64 -0.06
CA LEU A 160 -7.59 -5.88 -0.81
C LEU A 160 -7.39 -4.36 -0.61
N GLY A 161 -7.66 -3.58 -1.66
CA GLY A 161 -7.75 -2.12 -1.59
C GLY A 161 -9.14 -1.58 -1.94
N ASN A 162 -9.32 -0.26 -1.88
CA ASN A 162 -10.61 0.39 -2.15
C ASN A 162 -11.08 0.21 -3.60
N HIS A 163 -10.17 0.13 -4.57
CA HIS A 163 -10.53 -0.12 -5.97
C HIS A 163 -11.02 -1.56 -6.20
N ASP A 164 -10.55 -2.52 -5.42
CA ASP A 164 -11.03 -3.91 -5.46
C ASP A 164 -12.47 -4.04 -4.94
N TRP A 165 -12.83 -3.20 -3.97
CA TRP A 165 -14.16 -3.10 -3.37
C TRP A 165 -15.16 -2.30 -4.21
N LYS A 166 -14.69 -1.50 -5.17
CA LYS A 166 -15.43 -0.38 -5.77
C LYS A 166 -16.77 -0.71 -6.41
N SER A 167 -16.90 -1.90 -6.98
CA SER A 167 -18.10 -2.34 -7.70
C SER A 167 -19.15 -2.97 -6.79
N SER A 168 -18.76 -4.01 -6.05
CA SER A 168 -19.66 -4.85 -5.26
C SER A 168 -18.91 -5.88 -4.41
N ARG A 169 -19.59 -6.40 -3.37
CA ARG A 169 -19.13 -7.59 -2.61
C ARG A 169 -18.94 -8.82 -3.49
N LYS A 170 -19.78 -8.99 -4.53
CA LYS A 170 -19.61 -10.05 -5.52
C LYS A 170 -18.28 -9.89 -6.28
N GLY A 171 -17.86 -8.66 -6.58
CA GLY A 171 -16.56 -8.38 -7.16
C GLY A 171 -15.42 -8.87 -6.27
N VAL A 172 -15.46 -8.54 -4.98
CA VAL A 172 -14.49 -9.02 -3.99
C VAL A 172 -14.46 -10.56 -3.93
N GLU A 173 -15.64 -11.20 -3.85
CA GLU A 173 -15.76 -12.66 -3.86
C GLU A 173 -15.17 -13.31 -5.13
N LEU A 174 -15.38 -12.69 -6.31
CA LEU A 174 -14.80 -13.17 -7.57
C LEU A 174 -13.28 -13.10 -7.56
N GLN A 175 -12.71 -12.00 -7.06
CA GLN A 175 -11.26 -11.87 -6.94
C GLN A 175 -10.67 -12.88 -5.94
N LEU A 176 -11.29 -13.05 -4.77
CA LEU A 176 -10.92 -14.06 -3.78
C LEU A 176 -10.92 -15.47 -4.40
N ALA A 177 -12.00 -15.81 -5.10
CA ALA A 177 -12.15 -17.12 -5.74
C ALA A 177 -11.19 -17.34 -6.92
N TRP A 178 -10.81 -16.28 -7.63
CA TRP A 178 -9.79 -16.34 -8.68
C TRP A 178 -8.41 -16.58 -8.06
N MET A 179 -8.00 -15.77 -7.08
CA MET A 179 -6.70 -15.91 -6.41
C MET A 179 -6.54 -17.26 -5.73
N GLY A 180 -7.60 -17.79 -5.10
CA GLY A 180 -7.57 -19.11 -4.46
C GLY A 180 -7.38 -20.30 -5.42
N LYS A 181 -7.48 -20.10 -6.74
CA LYS A 181 -7.20 -21.11 -7.76
C LYS A 181 -5.82 -20.95 -8.38
N GLU A 182 -5.18 -19.80 -8.19
CA GLU A 182 -3.89 -19.52 -8.80
C GLU A 182 -2.75 -20.05 -7.91
N PRO A 183 -1.78 -20.78 -8.48
CA PRO A 183 -0.72 -21.41 -7.69
C PRO A 183 0.26 -20.41 -7.06
N ASN A 184 0.36 -19.20 -7.62
CA ASN A 184 1.29 -18.16 -7.17
C ASN A 184 0.66 -17.10 -6.26
N PHE A 185 -0.61 -17.24 -5.90
CA PHE A 185 -1.29 -16.24 -5.08
C PHE A 185 -1.90 -16.84 -3.82
N THR A 186 -1.92 -16.06 -2.76
CA THR A 186 -2.65 -16.35 -1.53
C THR A 186 -3.41 -15.10 -1.10
N MET A 187 -4.72 -15.25 -0.91
CA MET A 187 -5.56 -14.25 -0.26
C MET A 187 -6.60 -14.97 0.59
N GLY A 188 -6.71 -14.62 1.87
CA GLY A 188 -7.61 -15.28 2.80
C GLY A 188 -9.07 -15.04 2.46
N GLU A 189 -9.93 -16.05 2.68
CA GLU A 189 -11.37 -16.03 2.30
C GLU A 189 -12.18 -14.86 2.90
N LYS A 190 -11.67 -14.23 3.97
CA LYS A 190 -12.29 -13.07 4.62
C LYS A 190 -11.75 -11.72 4.16
N GLY A 191 -10.82 -11.69 3.20
CA GLY A 191 -10.07 -10.50 2.81
C GLY A 191 -8.93 -10.11 3.76
N TYR A 192 -8.92 -10.65 4.99
CA TYR A 192 -7.85 -10.51 5.98
C TYR A 192 -7.44 -11.88 6.52
N TYR A 193 -6.17 -12.05 6.86
CA TYR A 193 -5.59 -13.34 7.27
C TYR A 193 -4.17 -13.17 7.83
N ARG A 194 -3.61 -14.25 8.38
CA ARG A 194 -2.21 -14.29 8.81
C ARG A 194 -1.50 -15.52 8.31
N TYR A 195 -0.20 -15.41 8.13
CA TYR A 195 0.66 -16.51 7.71
C TYR A 195 2.05 -16.34 8.29
N LYS A 196 2.82 -17.44 8.33
CA LYS A 196 4.20 -17.44 8.80
C LYS A 196 5.15 -17.88 7.70
N VAL A 197 6.32 -17.25 7.66
CA VAL A 197 7.44 -17.65 6.80
C VAL A 197 8.66 -17.84 7.70
N GLY A 198 9.46 -18.87 7.42
CA GLY A 198 10.64 -19.23 8.22
C GLY A 198 10.37 -20.32 9.27
N GLN A 199 11.29 -20.44 10.23
CA GLN A 199 11.25 -21.41 11.33
C GLN A 199 11.30 -20.67 12.68
N PRO A 200 10.83 -21.27 13.78
CA PRO A 200 10.88 -20.62 15.09
C PRO A 200 12.30 -20.10 15.42
N GLY A 201 12.41 -18.79 15.64
CA GLY A 201 13.68 -18.12 15.93
C GLY A 201 14.28 -17.34 14.74
N ASN A 202 13.81 -17.57 13.51
CA ASN A 202 14.07 -16.74 12.34
C ASN A 202 12.79 -16.42 11.55
N ASP A 203 11.61 -16.70 12.12
CA ASP A 203 10.32 -16.56 11.46
C ASP A 203 9.75 -15.15 11.52
N VAL A 204 8.90 -14.86 10.55
CA VAL A 204 8.03 -13.69 10.53
C VAL A 204 6.58 -14.15 10.45
N GLU A 205 5.71 -13.56 11.26
CA GLU A 205 4.26 -13.66 11.11
C GLU A 205 3.73 -12.37 10.51
N PHE A 206 3.02 -12.51 9.40
CA PHE A 206 2.36 -11.42 8.71
C PHE A 206 0.88 -11.37 9.09
N PHE A 207 0.37 -10.16 9.31
CA PHE A 207 -1.05 -9.88 9.51
C PHE A 207 -1.54 -9.00 8.37
N VAL A 208 -2.37 -9.58 7.50
CA VAL A 208 -2.92 -8.92 6.32
C VAL A 208 -4.28 -8.36 6.66
N LEU A 209 -4.48 -7.07 6.42
CA LEU A 209 -5.69 -6.35 6.74
C LEU A 209 -6.50 -6.00 5.48
N ASP A 210 -7.81 -6.16 5.57
CA ASP A 210 -8.75 -5.43 4.73
C ASP A 210 -9.04 -4.07 5.39
N THR A 211 -8.16 -3.11 5.09
CA THR A 211 -8.28 -1.74 5.61
C THR A 211 -9.48 -0.98 5.03
N ASN A 212 -9.99 -1.36 3.86
CA ASN A 212 -11.20 -0.75 3.31
C ASN A 212 -12.42 -1.12 4.16
N MET A 213 -12.55 -2.39 4.54
CA MET A 213 -13.57 -2.86 5.49
C MET A 213 -13.48 -2.13 6.84
N LEU A 214 -12.27 -1.86 7.35
CA LEU A 214 -12.11 -1.12 8.60
C LEU A 214 -12.58 0.33 8.47
N LEU A 215 -12.20 1.02 7.39
CA LEU A 215 -12.59 2.41 7.11
C LEU A 215 -14.10 2.54 6.86
N SER A 216 -14.69 1.64 6.10
CA SER A 216 -16.11 1.66 5.74
C SER A 216 -17.05 1.37 6.93
N GLY A 217 -16.51 0.86 8.05
CA GLY A 217 -17.21 0.75 9.33
C GLY A 217 -17.28 2.06 10.11
N GLN A 218 -16.53 3.08 9.70
CA GLN A 218 -16.40 4.33 10.45
C GLN A 218 -17.25 5.45 9.84
N HIS A 219 -17.55 6.46 10.65
CA HIS A 219 -18.13 7.70 10.18
C HIS A 219 -17.10 8.82 10.32
N TYR A 220 -16.66 9.38 9.20
CA TYR A 220 -15.70 10.46 9.16
C TYR A 220 -16.01 11.46 8.05
N TYR A 221 -15.27 12.56 8.05
CA TYR A 221 -15.42 13.64 7.08
C TYR A 221 -14.16 13.72 6.26
N ASP A 222 -14.32 13.99 4.97
CA ASP A 222 -13.26 14.54 4.17
C ASP A 222 -13.18 16.05 4.44
N VAL A 223 -11.99 16.48 4.82
CA VAL A 223 -11.65 17.84 5.19
C VAL A 223 -10.46 18.24 4.34
N PRO A 224 -10.59 19.26 3.47
CA PRO A 224 -9.48 19.68 2.64
C PRO A 224 -8.41 20.36 3.47
N LEU A 225 -7.16 20.28 3.01
CA LEU A 225 -6.06 21.06 3.55
C LEU A 225 -6.29 22.56 3.32
N ARG A 226 -5.72 23.38 4.21
CA ARG A 226 -5.63 24.82 3.95
C ARG A 226 -4.64 25.10 2.83
N ALA A 227 -4.71 26.31 2.28
CA ALA A 227 -3.80 26.77 1.24
C ALA A 227 -2.31 26.78 1.65
N ASP A 228 -2.02 26.84 2.95
CA ASP A 228 -0.66 26.74 3.50
C ASP A 228 -0.22 25.29 3.77
N GLY A 229 -1.03 24.29 3.40
CA GLY A 229 -0.81 22.87 3.64
C GLY A 229 -1.16 22.40 5.05
N THR A 230 -1.62 23.29 5.95
CA THR A 230 -2.00 22.87 7.31
C THR A 230 -3.34 22.15 7.33
N GLU A 231 -3.45 21.16 8.20
CA GLU A 231 -4.73 20.54 8.51
C GLU A 231 -5.67 21.53 9.22
N GLN A 232 -6.97 21.42 8.95
CA GLN A 232 -7.99 22.23 9.62
C GLN A 232 -8.90 21.39 10.52
N GLY A 233 -9.32 21.98 11.65
CA GLY A 233 -10.23 21.31 12.57
C GLY A 233 -11.63 21.16 11.96
N LEU A 234 -12.24 19.98 12.16
CA LEU A 234 -13.57 19.65 11.62
C LEU A 234 -14.64 20.72 11.88
N ALA A 235 -14.67 21.30 13.08
CA ALA A 235 -15.63 22.36 13.41
C ALA A 235 -15.47 23.61 12.52
N SER A 236 -14.23 23.99 12.20
CA SER A 236 -13.95 25.13 11.31
C SER A 236 -14.31 24.82 9.86
N ALA A 237 -14.02 23.60 9.41
CA ALA A 237 -14.35 23.13 8.07
C ALA A 237 -15.87 23.03 7.85
N LEU A 238 -16.61 22.52 8.84
CA LEU A 238 -18.09 22.48 8.81
C LEU A 238 -18.68 23.89 8.79
N ALA A 239 -18.18 24.81 9.63
CA ALA A 239 -18.64 26.20 9.65
C ALA A 239 -18.41 26.90 8.30
N SER A 240 -17.34 26.53 7.60
CA SER A 240 -16.97 27.07 6.29
C SER A 240 -17.56 26.27 5.11
N LYS A 241 -18.35 25.22 5.38
CA LYS A 241 -18.93 24.30 4.37
C LYS A 241 -17.88 23.65 3.46
N GLN A 242 -16.71 23.35 4.02
CA GLN A 242 -15.61 22.69 3.32
C GLN A 242 -15.48 21.21 3.69
N ALA A 243 -16.08 20.78 4.81
CA ALA A 243 -16.10 19.37 5.20
C ALA A 243 -17.28 18.65 4.54
N GLU A 244 -16.99 17.49 3.95
CA GLU A 244 -17.99 16.59 3.37
C GLU A 244 -18.00 15.27 4.13
N VAL A 245 -19.18 14.68 4.34
CA VAL A 245 -19.25 13.34 4.94
C VAL A 245 -18.72 12.35 3.93
N GLU A 246 -17.79 11.48 4.33
CA GLU A 246 -17.29 10.46 3.43
C GLU A 246 -18.42 9.55 2.95
N LYS A 247 -18.49 9.35 1.63
CA LYS A 247 -19.58 8.58 1.01
C LYS A 247 -19.18 7.12 0.89
N ILE A 248 -19.40 6.38 1.96
CA ILE A 248 -19.24 4.93 1.98
C ILE A 248 -20.33 4.28 1.13
N GLU A 249 -19.95 3.45 0.17
CA GLU A 249 -20.91 2.73 -0.65
C GLU A 249 -21.55 1.60 0.16
N LYS A 250 -22.85 1.35 -0.05
CA LYS A 250 -23.62 0.39 0.77
C LYS A 250 -23.01 -1.01 0.81
N HIS A 251 -22.33 -1.42 -0.27
CA HIS A 251 -21.70 -2.75 -0.34
C HIS A 251 -20.38 -2.82 0.43
N GLU A 252 -19.71 -1.70 0.66
CA GLU A 252 -18.47 -1.61 1.43
C GLU A 252 -18.74 -1.68 2.93
N THR A 253 -19.93 -1.25 3.39
CA THR A 253 -20.31 -1.25 4.81
C THR A 253 -20.17 -2.64 5.44
N PRO A 254 -19.53 -2.78 6.61
CA PRO A 254 -19.39 -4.05 7.32
C PRO A 254 -20.73 -4.67 7.66
N LEU A 255 -20.84 -6.00 7.49
CA LEU A 255 -22.02 -6.78 7.84
C LEU A 255 -21.75 -7.54 9.14
N GLY A 256 -22.63 -7.42 10.13
CA GLY A 256 -22.51 -8.20 11.37
C GLY A 256 -21.24 -7.90 12.19
N GLY A 257 -20.64 -6.71 12.05
CA GLY A 257 -19.44 -6.32 12.79
C GLY A 257 -18.15 -6.96 12.26
N GLU A 258 -18.04 -7.19 10.94
CA GLU A 258 -16.82 -7.67 10.27
C GLU A 258 -15.58 -6.86 10.65
N ASP A 259 -15.70 -5.54 10.72
CA ASP A 259 -14.67 -4.59 11.11
C ASP A 259 -14.20 -4.80 12.56
N HIS A 260 -15.13 -4.88 13.51
CA HIS A 260 -14.82 -5.16 14.92
C HIS A 260 -14.18 -6.54 15.09
N THR A 261 -14.65 -7.53 14.33
CA THR A 261 -14.10 -8.90 14.35
C THR A 261 -12.67 -8.91 13.83
N GLN A 262 -12.37 -8.16 12.76
CA GLN A 262 -11.02 -8.02 12.23
C GLN A 262 -10.08 -7.32 13.23
N LEU A 263 -10.52 -6.24 13.88
CA LEU A 263 -9.71 -5.56 14.90
C LEU A 263 -9.40 -6.46 16.10
N ALA A 264 -10.40 -7.19 16.61
CA ALA A 264 -10.19 -8.13 17.71
C ALA A 264 -9.25 -9.28 17.30
N TRP A 265 -9.38 -9.77 16.06
CA TRP A 265 -8.49 -10.78 15.49
C TRP A 265 -7.04 -10.29 15.39
N LEU A 266 -6.82 -9.04 14.95
CA LEU A 266 -5.49 -8.44 14.84
C LEU A 266 -4.84 -8.32 16.22
N ALA A 267 -5.56 -7.74 17.19
CA ALA A 267 -5.07 -7.55 18.55
C ALA A 267 -4.65 -8.88 19.20
N GLU A 268 -5.52 -9.89 19.15
CA GLU A 268 -5.23 -11.21 19.71
C GLU A 268 -4.08 -11.91 18.96
N GLY A 269 -4.06 -11.80 17.63
CA GLY A 269 -3.02 -12.38 16.79
C GLY A 269 -1.63 -11.82 17.11
N LEU A 270 -1.49 -10.49 17.15
CA LEU A 270 -0.24 -9.80 17.47
C LEU A 270 0.24 -10.11 18.89
N LYS A 271 -0.69 -10.10 19.86
CA LYS A 271 -0.40 -10.37 21.27
C LYS A 271 0.06 -11.81 21.52
N THR A 272 -0.54 -12.78 20.84
CA THR A 272 -0.22 -14.21 21.03
C THR A 272 0.91 -14.72 20.15
N SER A 273 1.23 -14.01 19.07
CA SER A 273 2.32 -14.39 18.16
C SER A 273 3.65 -14.49 18.90
N GLN A 274 4.30 -15.64 18.71
CA GLN A 274 5.65 -15.95 19.17
C GLN A 274 6.69 -15.85 18.05
N ALA A 275 6.29 -15.39 16.85
CA ALA A 275 7.23 -15.24 15.74
C ALA A 275 8.27 -14.18 16.08
N LYS A 276 9.50 -14.39 15.58
CA LYS A 276 10.57 -13.42 15.80
C LYS A 276 10.16 -12.05 15.27
N TRP A 277 9.61 -11.95 14.06
CA TRP A 277 9.07 -10.71 13.50
C TRP A 277 7.55 -10.74 13.36
N LYS A 278 6.92 -9.58 13.52
CA LYS A 278 5.48 -9.37 13.36
C LYS A 278 5.26 -8.17 12.46
N ILE A 279 4.85 -8.42 11.22
CA ILE A 279 4.65 -7.37 10.22
C ILE A 279 3.17 -7.29 9.90
N VAL A 280 2.62 -6.08 9.90
CA VAL A 280 1.23 -5.85 9.51
C VAL A 280 1.22 -5.15 8.16
N TYR A 281 0.32 -5.52 7.26
CA TYR A 281 0.15 -4.77 6.04
C TYR A 281 -1.31 -4.74 5.60
N GLY A 282 -1.63 -3.69 4.85
CA GLY A 282 -2.95 -3.45 4.28
C GLY A 282 -2.80 -2.47 3.12
N HIS A 283 -3.93 -1.96 2.63
CA HIS A 283 -3.90 -1.02 1.52
C HIS A 283 -3.64 0.41 1.98
N HIS A 284 -4.44 0.92 2.92
CA HIS A 284 -4.44 2.32 3.30
C HIS A 284 -3.27 2.71 4.22
N VAL A 285 -2.79 3.94 4.07
CA VAL A 285 -1.66 4.51 4.82
C VAL A 285 -2.08 5.00 6.21
N LEU A 286 -1.14 4.98 7.18
CA LEU A 286 -1.34 5.58 8.51
C LEU A 286 -0.74 6.98 8.63
N TRP A 287 0.30 7.22 7.84
CA TRP A 287 0.95 8.49 7.63
C TRP A 287 1.38 8.53 6.17
N SER A 288 1.39 9.71 5.56
CA SER A 288 1.79 9.94 4.17
C SER A 288 2.02 11.44 3.99
N ILE A 289 2.84 11.82 3.01
CA ILE A 289 2.99 13.23 2.60
C ILE A 289 2.27 13.56 1.29
N GLY A 290 1.50 12.62 0.75
CA GLY A 290 0.66 12.79 -0.42
C GLY A 290 -0.46 13.83 -0.26
N GLY A 291 -0.90 14.13 0.97
CA GLY A 291 -1.79 15.28 1.27
C GLY A 291 -3.28 15.07 1.03
N THR A 292 -3.69 14.04 0.28
CA THR A 292 -5.12 13.76 0.01
C THR A 292 -5.71 12.68 0.90
N LYS A 293 -4.87 11.85 1.54
CA LYS A 293 -5.30 10.63 2.25
C LYS A 293 -5.24 10.72 3.77
N PHE A 294 -4.96 11.90 4.30
CA PHE A 294 -4.72 12.09 5.73
C PHE A 294 -5.98 11.90 6.60
N ASN A 295 -7.18 12.20 6.07
CA ASN A 295 -8.43 11.99 6.80
C ASN A 295 -8.69 10.48 7.07
N GLU A 296 -8.50 9.64 6.06
CA GLU A 296 -8.55 8.18 6.18
C GLU A 296 -7.48 7.68 7.16
N ALA A 297 -6.25 8.20 7.02
CA ALA A 297 -5.13 7.86 7.89
C ALA A 297 -5.39 8.21 9.37
N HIS A 298 -6.04 9.35 9.66
CA HIS A 298 -6.47 9.73 11.02
C HIS A 298 -7.45 8.74 11.63
N VAL A 299 -8.36 8.19 10.83
CA VAL A 299 -9.31 7.17 11.27
C VAL A 299 -8.57 5.88 11.60
N LEU A 300 -7.77 5.38 10.66
CA LEU A 300 -7.05 4.11 10.83
C LEU A 300 -6.01 4.17 11.94
N ARG A 301 -5.32 5.30 12.14
CA ARG A 301 -4.38 5.45 13.26
C ARG A 301 -5.04 5.21 14.61
N LYS A 302 -6.27 5.70 14.81
CA LYS A 302 -7.02 5.48 16.06
C LYS A 302 -7.37 4.00 16.26
N LEU A 303 -7.62 3.27 15.18
CA LEU A 303 -8.00 1.86 15.22
C LEU A 303 -6.80 0.92 15.36
N LEU A 304 -5.67 1.25 14.71
CA LEU A 304 -4.56 0.32 14.49
C LEU A 304 -3.32 0.63 15.34
N LEU A 305 -2.95 1.91 15.50
CA LEU A 305 -1.70 2.25 16.19
C LEU A 305 -1.59 1.69 17.62
N PRO A 306 -2.67 1.60 18.44
CA PRO A 306 -2.54 0.99 19.77
C PRO A 306 -1.95 -0.42 19.75
N GLU A 307 -2.39 -1.27 18.81
CA GLU A 307 -1.90 -2.64 18.70
C GLU A 307 -0.56 -2.72 17.93
N LEU A 308 -0.41 -1.92 16.88
CA LEU A 308 0.84 -1.88 16.09
C LEU A 308 2.02 -1.40 16.93
N CYS A 309 1.88 -0.27 17.60
CA CYS A 309 2.90 0.25 18.50
C CYS A 309 3.20 -0.69 19.67
N GLN A 310 2.21 -1.47 20.09
CA GLN A 310 2.41 -2.39 21.18
C GLN A 310 3.16 -3.66 20.76
N TYR A 311 2.93 -4.19 19.55
CA TYR A 311 3.33 -5.55 19.23
C TYR A 311 3.98 -5.75 17.85
N ALA A 312 3.80 -4.82 16.90
CA ALA A 312 4.31 -4.97 15.53
C ALA A 312 5.72 -4.39 15.37
N ASP A 313 6.46 -4.92 14.41
CA ASP A 313 7.79 -4.43 14.02
C ASP A 313 7.75 -3.49 12.82
N ALA A 314 6.70 -3.52 11.99
CA ALA A 314 6.47 -2.60 10.88
C ALA A 314 5.00 -2.66 10.40
N TYR A 315 4.60 -1.57 9.75
CA TYR A 315 3.38 -1.50 8.93
C TYR A 315 3.72 -1.19 7.48
N ILE A 316 3.15 -1.92 6.53
CA ILE A 316 3.40 -1.73 5.08
C ILE A 316 2.08 -1.44 4.35
N ALA A 317 2.07 -0.45 3.46
CA ALA A 317 0.87 0.00 2.75
C ALA A 317 1.11 0.42 1.29
N GLY A 318 0.03 0.44 0.49
CA GLY A 318 -0.02 1.04 -0.84
C GLY A 318 -0.79 2.36 -0.78
N HIS A 319 -1.80 2.51 -1.64
CA HIS A 319 -2.83 3.57 -1.67
C HIS A 319 -2.34 4.96 -2.07
N GLU A 320 -1.21 5.38 -1.53
CA GLU A 320 -0.47 6.50 -2.06
C GLU A 320 0.41 6.01 -3.20
N HIS A 321 0.30 6.70 -4.35
CA HIS A 321 0.95 6.26 -5.58
C HIS A 321 2.40 6.75 -5.65
N ASP A 322 3.15 6.52 -4.60
CA ASP A 322 4.56 6.88 -4.47
C ASP A 322 5.27 5.86 -3.56
N LEU A 323 6.52 6.17 -3.23
CA LEU A 323 7.35 5.38 -2.34
C LEU A 323 7.75 6.26 -1.15
N GLU A 324 7.46 5.81 0.06
CA GLU A 324 7.81 6.54 1.29
C GLU A 324 8.30 5.59 2.39
N LEU A 325 9.20 6.11 3.22
CA LEU A 325 9.54 5.54 4.52
C LEU A 325 9.31 6.60 5.57
N LEU A 326 8.42 6.30 6.50
CA LEU A 326 8.09 7.14 7.65
C LEU A 326 8.24 6.33 8.93
N THR A 327 8.27 7.01 10.06
CA THR A 327 8.23 6.34 11.36
C THR A 327 7.31 7.06 12.33
N ASP A 328 6.77 6.32 13.29
CA ASP A 328 6.00 6.84 14.42
C ASP A 328 6.66 6.33 15.71
N ASP A 329 7.04 7.25 16.61
CA ASP A 329 7.69 6.87 17.87
C ASP A 329 6.73 6.29 18.92
N CYS A 330 5.44 6.21 18.58
CA CYS A 330 4.36 5.62 19.34
C CYS A 330 4.07 6.30 20.69
N SER A 331 4.75 7.41 21.00
CA SER A 331 4.64 8.09 22.29
C SER A 331 3.25 8.64 22.56
N ARG A 332 2.56 9.08 21.50
CA ARG A 332 1.18 9.58 21.60
C ARG A 332 0.20 8.50 22.06
N VAL A 333 0.36 7.26 21.61
CA VAL A 333 -0.57 6.17 21.91
C VAL A 333 -0.16 5.36 23.13
N LEU A 334 1.15 5.23 23.40
CA LEU A 334 1.67 4.47 24.55
C LEU A 334 1.96 5.34 25.79
N GLY A 335 2.17 6.64 25.62
CA GLY A 335 2.54 7.57 26.69
C GLY A 335 4.01 7.47 27.13
N HIS A 336 4.87 6.76 26.39
CA HIS A 336 6.30 6.61 26.67
C HIS A 336 7.12 6.40 25.38
N HIS A 337 8.45 6.55 25.44
CA HIS A 337 9.36 6.42 24.29
C HIS A 337 10.31 5.20 24.39
N ASP A 338 9.99 4.23 25.24
CA ASP A 338 10.89 3.10 25.56
C ASP A 338 10.98 2.03 24.45
N LYS A 339 10.32 2.26 23.31
CA LYS A 339 10.32 1.36 22.15
C LYS A 339 10.97 2.06 20.94
N PRO A 340 11.61 1.30 20.04
CA PRO A 340 11.98 1.81 18.73
C PRO A 340 10.77 2.36 17.99
N LYS A 341 11.00 3.35 17.14
CA LYS A 341 9.95 3.90 16.28
C LYS A 341 9.40 2.80 15.37
N LEU A 342 8.08 2.75 15.22
CA LEU A 342 7.38 1.87 14.29
C LEU A 342 7.67 2.35 12.84
N PRO A 343 8.32 1.54 12.00
CA PRO A 343 8.46 1.82 10.58
C PRO A 343 7.14 1.70 9.83
N LEU A 344 6.90 2.66 8.95
CA LEU A 344 5.73 2.76 8.08
C LEU A 344 6.24 2.84 6.64
N ILE A 345 6.05 1.78 5.87
CA ILE A 345 6.64 1.60 4.55
C ILE A 345 5.53 1.72 3.51
N ILE A 346 5.62 2.71 2.62
CA ILE A 346 4.65 2.92 1.54
C ILE A 346 5.26 2.48 0.21
N SER A 347 4.56 1.62 -0.51
CA SER A 347 4.98 1.10 -1.80
C SER A 347 3.82 0.95 -2.79
N GLY A 348 3.05 2.02 -3.02
CA GLY A 348 1.87 2.03 -3.91
C GLY A 348 2.15 2.50 -5.35
N ALA A 349 3.39 2.42 -5.81
CA ALA A 349 3.81 2.97 -7.10
C ALA A 349 3.89 1.94 -8.24
N ALA A 350 3.24 0.77 -8.15
CA ALA A 350 3.50 -0.30 -9.12
C ALA A 350 2.95 -0.01 -10.53
N ALA A 351 1.75 0.58 -10.65
CA ALA A 351 1.18 0.95 -11.94
C ALA A 351 0.89 2.44 -12.11
N LYS A 352 0.76 3.18 -11.00
CA LYS A 352 0.39 4.59 -10.97
C LYS A 352 1.48 5.39 -10.28
N MET A 353 1.47 6.71 -10.48
CA MET A 353 2.36 7.62 -9.78
C MET A 353 1.64 8.92 -9.41
N ARG A 354 1.95 9.49 -8.24
CA ARG A 354 1.47 10.78 -7.76
C ARG A 354 2.63 11.59 -7.16
N GLY A 355 2.41 12.88 -7.01
CA GLY A 355 3.30 13.80 -6.30
C GLY A 355 2.99 13.91 -4.81
N VAL A 356 3.92 14.54 -4.10
CA VAL A 356 3.77 14.90 -2.69
C VAL A 356 3.12 16.27 -2.50
N HIS A 357 2.89 16.64 -1.25
CA HIS A 357 2.44 17.97 -0.86
C HIS A 357 3.41 18.56 0.18
N SER A 358 4.51 19.19 -0.24
CA SER A 358 5.58 19.58 0.70
C SER A 358 5.15 20.52 1.85
N PRO A 359 4.22 21.49 1.66
CA PRO A 359 3.74 22.29 2.79
C PRO A 359 2.98 21.46 3.84
N PHE A 360 2.32 20.38 3.42
CA PHE A 360 1.62 19.46 4.32
C PHE A 360 2.60 18.57 5.06
N ALA A 361 3.65 18.08 4.39
CA ALA A 361 4.76 17.37 5.04
C ALA A 361 5.35 18.21 6.19
N THR A 362 5.71 19.47 5.91
CA THR A 362 6.24 20.39 6.93
C THR A 362 5.22 20.67 8.04
N ALA A 363 3.93 20.84 7.70
CA ALA A 363 2.89 21.04 8.69
C ALA A 363 2.69 19.82 9.60
N GLN A 364 2.77 18.60 9.06
CA GLN A 364 2.69 17.36 9.84
C GLN A 364 3.85 17.25 10.82
N GLU A 365 5.10 17.43 10.38
CA GLU A 365 6.28 17.40 11.27
C GLU A 365 6.18 18.42 12.40
N ALA A 366 5.66 19.62 12.12
CA ALA A 366 5.46 20.65 13.14
C ALA A 366 4.31 20.30 14.12
N THR A 367 3.31 19.54 13.68
CA THR A 367 2.09 19.25 14.45
C THR A 367 2.21 17.97 15.27
N TYR A 368 2.98 16.99 14.80
CA TYR A 368 3.03 15.63 15.33
C TYR A 368 4.48 15.25 15.68
N PRO A 369 4.93 15.52 16.92
CA PRO A 369 6.29 15.22 17.35
C PRO A 369 6.65 13.72 17.29
N GLU A 370 5.63 12.85 17.36
CA GLU A 370 5.79 11.40 17.23
C GLU A 370 6.17 10.94 15.81
N TYR A 371 5.85 11.76 14.80
CA TYR A 371 5.99 11.44 13.39
C TYR A 371 7.34 11.90 12.84
N ASP A 372 7.90 11.13 11.89
CA ASP A 372 9.17 11.45 11.24
C ASP A 372 9.16 10.93 9.78
N LEU A 373 9.35 11.84 8.82
CA LEU A 373 9.55 11.50 7.41
C LEU A 373 11.02 11.14 7.17
N VAL A 374 11.30 9.86 6.92
CA VAL A 374 12.68 9.39 6.72
C VAL A 374 13.11 9.58 5.27
N TRP A 375 12.24 9.25 4.32
CA TRP A 375 12.53 9.32 2.90
C TRP A 375 11.26 9.23 2.04
N ASN A 376 11.27 9.86 0.87
CA ASN A 376 10.22 9.69 -0.13
C ASN A 376 10.76 9.81 -1.56
N LYS A 377 9.99 9.28 -2.53
CA LYS A 377 10.21 9.48 -3.96
C LYS A 377 8.88 9.52 -4.72
N PRO A 378 8.38 10.71 -5.08
CA PRO A 378 7.16 10.85 -5.87
C PRO A 378 7.42 10.67 -7.37
N PHE A 379 6.33 10.62 -8.15
CA PHE A 379 6.36 10.62 -9.62
C PHE A 379 7.27 9.57 -10.25
N VAL A 380 7.32 8.39 -9.62
CA VAL A 380 7.99 7.21 -10.13
C VAL A 380 7.02 6.05 -10.18
N TRP A 381 7.30 5.08 -11.04
CA TRP A 381 6.83 3.73 -10.81
C TRP A 381 7.88 2.96 -10.02
N GLY A 382 7.47 2.03 -9.17
CA GLY A 382 8.41 1.31 -8.34
C GLY A 382 7.80 0.35 -7.34
N PHE A 383 8.68 -0.21 -6.50
CA PHE A 383 8.36 -1.18 -5.47
C PHE A 383 9.43 -1.15 -4.37
N ALA A 384 9.20 -1.88 -3.26
CA ALA A 384 10.18 -2.07 -2.21
C ALA A 384 10.64 -3.54 -2.13
N GLN A 385 11.90 -3.73 -1.71
CA GLN A 385 12.41 -4.99 -1.19
C GLN A 385 12.71 -4.79 0.29
N ILE A 386 12.23 -5.72 1.12
CA ILE A 386 12.45 -5.73 2.56
C ILE A 386 13.24 -7.00 2.88
N GLU A 387 14.35 -6.85 3.60
CA GLU A 387 15.13 -7.96 4.14
C GLU A 387 15.10 -7.92 5.67
N LEU A 388 14.75 -9.03 6.29
CA LEU A 388 14.81 -9.25 7.73
C LEU A 388 16.14 -9.96 8.02
N ASP A 389 17.11 -9.19 8.51
CA ASP A 389 18.38 -9.71 9.00
C ASP A 389 18.18 -10.28 10.41
N ASN A 390 18.04 -11.60 10.48
CA ASN A 390 17.83 -12.30 11.73
C ASN A 390 19.10 -12.44 12.57
N ASN A 391 20.28 -12.21 12.00
CA ASN A 391 21.54 -12.28 12.75
C ASN A 391 21.81 -10.99 13.52
N ASN A 392 21.44 -9.86 12.93
CA ASN A 392 21.64 -8.53 13.52
C ASN A 392 20.39 -7.94 14.16
N ASP A 393 19.24 -8.62 14.05
CA ASP A 393 17.93 -8.10 14.44
C ASP A 393 17.62 -6.76 13.72
N GLU A 394 17.89 -6.72 12.41
CA GLU A 394 17.74 -5.54 11.57
C GLU A 394 16.72 -5.79 10.44
N MET A 395 15.98 -4.75 10.08
CA MET A 395 15.14 -4.71 8.89
C MET A 395 15.76 -3.74 7.89
N HIS A 396 16.09 -4.23 6.70
CA HIS A 396 16.59 -3.43 5.61
C HIS A 396 15.51 -3.13 4.59
N VAL A 397 15.27 -1.85 4.32
CA VAL A 397 14.29 -1.40 3.32
C VAL A 397 15.02 -0.78 2.14
N ARG A 398 14.75 -1.29 0.94
CA ARG A 398 15.32 -0.83 -0.33
C ARG A 398 14.18 -0.52 -1.28
N PHE A 399 14.09 0.72 -1.75
CA PHE A 399 13.12 1.11 -2.77
C PHE A 399 13.77 1.00 -4.14
N TYR A 400 12.98 0.66 -5.15
CA TYR A 400 13.42 0.59 -6.54
C TYR A 400 12.42 1.33 -7.41
N SER A 401 12.92 2.23 -8.25
CA SER A 401 12.11 2.93 -9.24
C SER A 401 12.46 2.51 -10.65
N THR A 402 11.50 2.48 -11.56
CA THR A 402 11.73 2.23 -12.99
C THR A 402 11.70 3.54 -13.79
N PRO A 403 12.45 3.65 -14.89
CA PRO A 403 12.37 4.80 -15.79
C PRO A 403 10.97 4.97 -16.38
N LYS A 404 10.55 6.22 -16.53
CA LYS A 404 9.29 6.61 -17.21
C LYS A 404 9.25 6.19 -18.69
N GLU A 405 10.41 5.85 -19.27
CA GLU A 405 10.58 5.43 -20.67
C GLU A 405 10.29 3.93 -20.91
N GLN A 406 9.85 3.19 -19.89
CA GLN A 406 9.42 1.78 -20.01
C GLN A 406 10.52 0.79 -20.42
N THR A 407 11.78 1.11 -20.14
CA THR A 407 12.91 0.24 -20.47
C THR A 407 12.98 -1.04 -19.62
N GLY A 408 12.22 -1.11 -18.52
CA GLY A 408 12.23 -2.24 -17.59
C GLY A 408 13.46 -2.31 -16.67
N GLU A 409 14.38 -1.33 -16.78
CA GLU A 409 15.49 -1.17 -15.84
C GLU A 409 14.98 -0.62 -14.50
N SER A 410 15.71 -0.88 -13.41
CA SER A 410 15.42 -0.27 -12.11
C SER A 410 16.65 0.42 -11.53
N HIS A 411 16.37 1.46 -10.76
CA HIS A 411 17.35 2.21 -9.99
C HIS A 411 16.95 2.16 -8.52
N GLN A 412 17.90 1.75 -7.68
CA GLN A 412 17.76 1.69 -6.24
C GLN A 412 17.80 3.08 -5.60
#